data_AF-A0A832YCS0-F1
#
_entry.id   AF-A0A832YCS0-F1
#
_cell.length_a   1.000
_cell.length_b   1.000
_cell.length_c   1.000
_cell.angle_alpha   90.00
_cell.angle_beta   90.00
_cell.angle_gamma   90.00
#
_symmetry.space_group_name_H-M   'P 1'
#
loop_
_entity.id
_entity.type
_entity.pdbx_description
1 polymer ?
#
loop_
_entity_poly.entity_id
_entity_poly.type
_entity_poly.pdbx_seq_one_letter_code
_entity_poly.pdbx_strand_id
1 'polypeptide(L)'
;ALADAGIPMRDMVCACAAGKVADTLIIDVNNEEDQAGQADMPVGYMPNLGKVTLLQLDGVLTPEEFKKCVELGIEGSKQVYEIQKQALREKYFSTGDQT
;
A
#
# COMPACT_ATOMS: atom_id res chain seq x y z
N ALA A 1 10.47 -6.34 8.26
CA ALA A 1 11.92 -6.64 8.14
C ALA A 1 12.78 -5.51 8.69
N LEU A 2 12.83 -4.32 8.09
CA LEU A 2 13.69 -3.22 8.57
C LEU A 2 13.35 -2.76 10.01
N ALA A 3 12.06 -2.53 10.29
CA ALA A 3 11.58 -2.24 11.64
C ALA A 3 11.93 -3.37 12.63
N ASP A 4 11.80 -4.62 12.19
CA ASP A 4 12.08 -5.81 12.97
C ASP A 4 13.58 -5.94 13.32
N ALA A 5 14.44 -5.54 12.39
CA ALA A 5 15.89 -5.50 12.56
C ALA A 5 16.37 -4.29 13.41
N GLY A 6 15.46 -3.45 13.90
CA GLY A 6 15.81 -2.26 14.67
C GLY A 6 16.49 -1.16 13.85
N ILE A 7 16.36 -1.19 12.52
CA ILE A 7 16.95 -0.16 11.66
C ILE A 7 16.11 1.12 11.76
N PRO A 8 16.69 2.27 12.13
CA PRO A 8 15.94 3.51 12.26
C PRO A 8 15.42 3.97 10.89
N MET A 9 14.11 4.15 10.80
CA MET A 9 13.41 4.64 9.60
C MET A 9 12.65 5.93 9.93
N ARG A 10 12.42 6.77 8.93
CA ARG A 10 11.64 8.02 9.10
C ARG A 10 10.15 7.75 9.30
N ASP A 11 9.64 6.72 8.63
CA ASP A 11 8.28 6.22 8.71
C ASP A 11 8.29 4.77 8.20
N MET A 12 7.22 4.02 8.47
CA MET A 12 6.99 2.77 7.74
C MET A 12 6.48 3.10 6.34
N VAL A 13 6.97 2.33 5.37
CA VAL A 13 6.42 2.36 4.01
C VAL A 13 5.38 1.25 3.90
N CYS A 14 4.14 1.65 3.61
CA CYS A 14 3.06 0.75 3.24
C CYS A 14 2.79 0.90 1.74
N ALA A 15 2.33 -0.17 1.09
CA ALA A 15 2.04 -0.13 -0.33
C ALA A 15 0.81 -0.99 -0.65
N CYS A 16 0.06 -0.58 -1.66
CA CYS A 16 -1.05 -1.32 -2.24
C CYS A 16 -1.14 -0.97 -3.72
N ALA A 17 -1.44 -1.97 -4.55
CA ALA A 17 -1.71 -1.76 -5.96
C ALA A 17 -3.15 -1.31 -6.14
N ALA A 18 -3.38 -0.32 -7.00
CA ALA A 18 -4.70 0.02 -7.49
C ALA A 18 -4.68 -0.11 -9.01
N GLY A 19 -5.81 -0.43 -9.62
CA GLY A 19 -5.85 -0.73 -11.05
C GLY A 19 -7.19 -0.42 -11.67
N LYS A 20 -7.31 -0.76 -12.96
CA LYS A 20 -8.55 -0.66 -13.72
C LYS A 20 -8.85 -2.00 -14.38
N VAL A 21 -10.03 -2.54 -14.09
CA VAL A 21 -10.55 -3.79 -14.67
C VAL A 21 -12.00 -3.57 -15.08
N ALA A 22 -12.38 -3.99 -16.29
CA ALA A 22 -13.73 -3.85 -16.82
C ALA A 22 -14.32 -2.42 -16.62
N ASP A 23 -13.52 -1.41 -16.94
CA ASP A 23 -13.84 0.02 -16.80
C ASP A 23 -14.13 0.51 -15.37
N THR A 24 -13.74 -0.28 -14.36
CA THR A 24 -13.89 0.05 -12.94
C THR A 24 -12.53 0.15 -12.27
N LEU A 25 -12.32 1.18 -11.46
CA LEU A 25 -11.13 1.29 -10.62
C LEU A 25 -11.26 0.35 -9.42
N ILE A 26 -10.23 -0.45 -9.19
CA ILE A 26 -10.18 -1.47 -8.13
C ILE A 26 -8.92 -1.31 -7.28
N ILE A 27 -8.92 -1.96 -6.13
CA ILE A 27 -7.83 -1.95 -5.15
C ILE A 27 -7.35 -3.38 -4.90
N ASP A 28 -6.07 -3.52 -4.63
CA ASP A 28 -5.38 -4.79 -4.38
C ASP A 28 -5.53 -5.78 -5.55
N VAL A 29 -5.04 -5.32 -6.72
CA VAL A 29 -5.11 -6.05 -8.00
C VAL A 29 -4.44 -7.43 -7.86
N ASN A 30 -5.18 -8.48 -8.19
CA ASN A 30 -4.66 -9.84 -8.22
C ASN A 30 -4.09 -10.23 -9.61
N ASN A 31 -3.51 -11.42 -9.75
CA ASN A 31 -2.88 -11.85 -11.00
C ASN A 31 -3.84 -11.94 -12.21
N GLU A 32 -5.10 -12.36 -12.00
CA GLU A 32 -6.08 -12.43 -13.10
C GLU A 32 -6.48 -11.04 -13.56
N GLU A 33 -6.66 -10.13 -12.60
CA GLU A 33 -6.97 -8.72 -12.81
C GLU A 33 -5.83 -7.95 -13.47
N ASP A 34 -4.58 -8.24 -13.12
CA ASP A 34 -3.38 -7.65 -13.74
C ASP A 34 -3.24 -8.08 -15.21
N GLN A 35 -3.41 -9.37 -15.50
CA GLN A 35 -3.26 -9.91 -16.85
C GLN A 35 -4.39 -9.49 -17.81
N ALA A 36 -5.62 -9.35 -17.31
CA ALA A 36 -6.79 -9.03 -18.12
C ALA A 36 -7.23 -7.55 -18.00
N GLY A 37 -6.65 -6.82 -17.05
CA GLY A 37 -6.99 -5.43 -16.73
C GLY A 37 -6.46 -4.42 -17.74
N GLN A 38 -6.98 -3.20 -17.63
CA GLN A 38 -6.53 -2.07 -18.43
C GLN A 38 -5.33 -1.35 -17.82
N ALA A 39 -5.14 -1.44 -16.50
CA ALA A 39 -4.03 -0.82 -15.81
C ALA A 39 -3.75 -1.45 -14.44
N ASP A 40 -2.47 -1.49 -14.08
CA ASP A 40 -1.96 -1.75 -12.74
C ASP A 40 -1.10 -0.57 -12.26
N MET A 41 -1.31 -0.15 -11.03
CA MET A 41 -0.64 1.01 -10.46
C MET A 41 -0.23 0.76 -9.01
N PRO A 42 0.99 0.22 -8.80
CA PRO A 42 1.58 0.10 -7.47
C PRO A 42 1.83 1.48 -6.86
N VAL A 43 1.35 1.68 -5.62
CA VAL A 43 1.57 2.91 -4.84
C VAL A 43 2.22 2.57 -3.51
N GLY A 44 3.37 3.18 -3.22
CA GLY A 44 4.03 3.14 -1.92
C GLY A 44 3.93 4.48 -1.20
N TYR A 45 3.63 4.45 0.10
CA TYR A 45 3.29 5.62 0.89
C TYR A 45 3.88 5.58 2.31
N MET A 46 4.31 6.73 2.80
CA MET A 46 4.68 6.99 4.19
C MET A 46 3.54 7.76 4.88
N PRO A 47 2.66 7.09 5.67
CA PRO A 47 1.41 7.69 6.17
C PRO A 47 1.58 8.88 7.10
N ASN A 48 2.60 8.88 7.97
CA ASN A 48 2.82 9.96 8.93
C ASN A 48 3.43 11.19 8.26
N LEU A 49 4.21 10.99 7.20
CA LEU A 49 4.82 12.08 6.43
C LEU A 49 3.96 12.58 5.27
N GLY A 50 2.93 11.81 4.91
CA GLY A 50 2.07 12.09 3.78
C GLY A 50 2.79 12.02 2.42
N LYS A 51 3.85 11.19 2.31
CA LYS A 51 4.73 11.16 1.14
C LYS A 51 4.59 9.87 0.35
N VAL A 52 4.44 10.00 -0.97
CA VAL A 52 4.55 8.89 -1.92
C VAL A 52 6.03 8.54 -2.08
N THR A 53 6.36 7.25 -1.92
CA THR A 53 7.72 6.71 -2.07
C THR A 53 7.88 5.88 -3.32
N LEU A 54 6.78 5.36 -3.86
CA LEU A 54 6.74 4.59 -5.10
C LEU A 54 5.44 4.92 -5.82
N LEU A 55 5.55 5.16 -7.13
CA LEU A 55 4.42 5.34 -8.01
C LEU A 55 4.82 4.79 -9.38
N GLN A 56 4.19 3.71 -9.78
CA GLN A 56 4.42 3.06 -11.06
C GLN A 56 3.06 2.83 -11.72
N LEU A 57 3.00 2.88 -13.04
CA LEU A 57 1.79 2.62 -13.81
C LEU A 57 2.17 1.73 -14.99
N ASP A 58 1.50 0.60 -15.11
CA ASP A 58 1.41 -0.20 -16.32
C ASP A 58 0.00 -0.12 -16.88
N GLY A 59 -0.15 -0.07 -18.20
CA GLY A 59 -1.43 0.14 -18.87
C GLY A 59 -1.85 1.60 -19.05
N VAL A 60 -3.15 1.83 -19.24
CA VAL A 60 -3.69 3.12 -19.72
C VAL A 60 -4.82 3.62 -18.81
N LEU A 61 -4.62 4.82 -18.27
CA LEU A 61 -5.62 5.57 -17.52
C LEU A 61 -5.77 6.97 -18.11
N THR A 62 -6.99 7.51 -18.08
CA THR A 62 -7.18 8.95 -18.31
C THR A 62 -6.58 9.75 -17.15
N PRO A 63 -6.30 11.06 -17.35
CA PRO A 63 -5.75 11.90 -16.27
C PRO A 63 -6.64 11.97 -15.01
N GLU A 64 -7.95 11.81 -15.16
CA GLU A 64 -8.89 11.78 -14.04
C GLU A 64 -8.88 10.44 -13.31
N GLU A 65 -8.86 9.33 -14.05
CA GLU A 65 -8.75 7.99 -13.50
C GLU A 65 -7.41 7.81 -12.78
N PHE A 66 -6.32 8.33 -13.33
CA PHE A 66 -5.00 8.30 -12.70
C PHE A 66 -5.04 8.90 -11.30
N LYS A 67 -5.61 10.11 -11.14
CA LYS A 67 -5.70 10.78 -9.84
C LYS A 67 -6.51 9.96 -8.84
N LYS A 68 -7.68 9.48 -9.26
CA LYS A 68 -8.54 8.65 -8.42
C LYS A 68 -7.87 7.33 -8.04
N CYS A 69 -7.14 6.72 -8.97
CA CYS A 69 -6.43 5.47 -8.75
C CYS A 69 -5.28 5.68 -7.74
N VAL A 70 -4.60 6.85 -7.76
CA VAL A 70 -3.53 7.16 -6.80
C VAL A 70 -4.13 7.34 -5.40
N GLU A 71 -5.24 8.06 -5.30
CA GLU A 71 -5.99 8.23 -4.05
C GLU A 71 -6.43 6.87 -3.49
N LEU A 72 -6.96 6.00 -4.35
CA LEU A 72 -7.38 4.64 -3.98
C LEU A 72 -6.20 3.79 -3.47
N GLY A 73 -5.07 3.81 -4.18
CA GLY A 73 -3.85 3.11 -3.74
C GLY A 73 -3.30 3.63 -2.41
N ILE A 74 -3.38 4.94 -2.17
CA ILE A 74 -3.02 5.55 -0.87
C ILE A 74 -3.97 5.09 0.24
N GLU A 75 -5.28 5.04 -0.02
CA GLU A 75 -6.27 4.56 0.95
C GLU A 75 -6.05 3.09 1.31
N GLY A 76 -5.78 2.22 0.33
CA GLY A 76 -5.40 0.83 0.58
C GLY A 76 -4.11 0.71 1.36
N SER A 77 -3.10 1.51 1.01
CA SER A 77 -1.83 1.56 1.72
C SER A 77 -2.03 1.92 3.21
N LYS A 78 -2.94 2.85 3.53
CA LYS A 78 -3.27 3.20 4.92
C LYS A 78 -3.91 2.04 5.68
N GLN A 79 -4.71 1.19 5.03
CA GLN A 79 -5.24 -0.02 5.66
C GLN A 79 -4.13 -1.03 5.96
N VAL A 80 -3.21 -1.24 5.01
CA VAL A 80 -2.02 -2.08 5.18
C VAL A 80 -1.13 -1.56 6.31
N TYR A 81 -1.00 -0.24 6.45
CA TYR A 81 -0.25 0.39 7.54
C TYR A 81 -0.78 0.00 8.94
N GLU A 82 -2.10 -0.05 9.12
CA GLU A 82 -2.68 -0.48 10.40
C GLU A 82 -2.33 -1.94 10.70
N ILE A 83 -2.36 -2.81 9.70
CA ILE A 83 -1.96 -4.22 9.82
C ILE A 83 -0.46 -4.33 10.16
N GLN A 84 0.40 -3.57 9.50
CA GLN A 84 1.84 -3.54 9.77
C GLN A 84 2.14 -3.09 11.22
N LYS A 85 1.47 -2.03 11.70
CA LYS A 85 1.60 -1.58 13.09
C LYS A 85 1.15 -2.65 14.06
N GLN A 86 0.02 -3.30 13.79
CA GLN A 86 -0.52 -4.34 14.64
C GLN A 86 0.44 -5.52 14.75
N ALA A 87 1.01 -5.98 13.63
CA ALA A 87 2.00 -7.05 13.63
C ALA A 87 3.25 -6.73 14.48
N LEU A 88 3.74 -5.48 14.42
CA LEU A 88 4.85 -5.04 15.28
C LEU A 88 4.44 -4.96 16.75
N ARG A 89 3.24 -4.43 17.03
CA ARG A 89 2.71 -4.38 18.41
C ARG A 89 2.61 -5.78 18.98
N GLU A 90 2.07 -6.71 18.20
CA GLU A 90 1.87 -8.08 18.64
C GLU A 90 3.19 -8.76 18.98
N LYS A 91 4.20 -8.58 18.13
CA LYS A 91 5.51 -9.21 18.32
C LYS A 91 6.26 -8.67 19.54
N TYR A 92 6.23 -7.37 19.78
CA TYR A 92 7.09 -6.72 20.78
C TYR A 92 6.40 -6.34 22.08
N PHE A 93 5.07 -6.24 22.09
CA PHE A 93 4.30 -5.71 23.21
C PHE A 93 3.24 -6.69 23.75
N SER A 94 2.96 -7.82 23.09
CA SER A 94 2.02 -8.84 23.65
C SER A 94 2.62 -9.68 24.77
N THR A 95 3.94 -9.71 24.91
CA THR A 95 4.64 -10.52 25.92
C THR A 95 5.01 -9.71 27.17
N GLY A 96 4.33 -8.58 27.41
CA GLY A 96 4.47 -7.81 28.65
C GLY A 96 3.49 -8.30 29.72
N ASP A 97 3.73 -9.49 30.29
CA ASP A 97 3.27 -9.90 31.64
C ASP A 97 3.77 -11.33 32.00
N GLN A 98 5.07 -11.59 31.83
CA GLN A 98 5.75 -12.72 32.48
C GLN A 98 7.13 -12.28 32.97
N THR A 99 7.13 -11.34 33.92
CA THR A 99 8.20 -11.19 34.93
C THR A 99 7.80 -11.93 36.18
#